data_AF-A0A1V4DJF7-F1
#
_entry.id   AF-A0A1V4DJF7-F1
#
_cell.length_a   1.000
_cell.length_b   1.000
_cell.length_c   1.000
_cell.angle_alpha   90.00
_cell.angle_beta   90.00
_cell.angle_gamma   90.00
#
_symmetry.space_group_name_H-M   'P 1'
#
loop_
_entity.id
_entity.type
_entity.pdbx_description
1 polymer ?
#
loop_
_entity_poly.entity_id
_entity_poly.type
_entity_poly.pdbx_seq_one_letter_code
_entity_poly.pdbx_strand_id
1 'polypeptide(L)'
;MKKKKTASLLLLIAGIALLFFGLLVDSDLSPISIGLGSGFIGGAVANVIKYKKFVHNPQYAKEYKVEANDPRNIEIKTMALAKSGSILSILVVILSLITSATQQSLWVTATLVGLFAIHSILTVYFINKLNKTM
;
A
#
# COMPACT_ATOMS: atom_id res chain seq x y z
N MET A 1 18.33 -12.63 -8.23
CA MET A 1 18.14 -11.65 -7.12
C MET A 1 18.59 -10.22 -7.46
N LYS A 2 19.68 -10.01 -8.21
CA LYS A 2 20.16 -8.67 -8.61
C LYS A 2 19.12 -7.80 -9.36
N LYS A 3 18.36 -8.38 -10.31
CA LYS A 3 17.30 -7.67 -11.07
C LYS A 3 16.16 -7.11 -10.18
N LYS A 4 15.82 -7.78 -9.07
CA LYS A 4 14.78 -7.28 -8.14
C LYS A 4 15.29 -6.09 -7.30
N LYS A 5 16.58 -6.09 -6.94
CA LYS A 5 17.23 -4.97 -6.24
C LYS A 5 17.29 -3.72 -7.13
N THR A 6 17.67 -3.88 -8.40
CA THR A 6 17.73 -2.77 -9.35
C THR A 6 16.36 -2.18 -9.63
N ALA A 7 15.31 -3.02 -9.74
CA ALA A 7 13.94 -2.55 -9.89
C ALA A 7 13.46 -1.74 -8.66
N SER A 8 13.74 -2.19 -7.44
CA SER A 8 13.38 -1.44 -6.23
C SER A 8 14.16 -0.13 -6.09
N LEU A 9 15.42 -0.10 -6.53
CA LEU A 9 16.22 1.12 -6.53
C LEU A 9 15.72 2.14 -7.57
N LEU A 10 15.34 1.66 -8.76
CA LEU A 10 14.70 2.51 -9.78
C LEU A 10 13.36 3.07 -9.30
N LEU A 11 12.55 2.25 -8.61
CA LEU A 11 11.30 2.70 -8.01
C LEU A 11 11.55 3.79 -6.94
N LEU A 12 12.62 3.65 -6.16
CA LEU A 12 13.01 4.63 -5.15
C LEU A 12 13.43 5.96 -5.80
N ILE A 13 14.26 5.91 -6.83
CA ILE A 13 14.73 7.09 -7.56
C ILE A 13 13.55 7.79 -8.25
N ALA A 14 12.65 7.03 -8.88
CA ALA A 14 11.44 7.56 -9.48
C ALA A 14 10.54 8.23 -8.43
N GLY A 15 10.35 7.60 -7.27
CA GLY A 15 9.60 8.17 -6.16
C GLY A 15 10.20 9.49 -5.64
N ILE A 16 11.52 9.54 -5.47
CA ILE A 16 12.24 10.76 -5.05
C ILE A 16 12.11 11.86 -6.11
N ALA A 17 12.29 11.53 -7.39
CA ALA A 17 12.16 12.49 -8.49
C ALA A 17 10.75 13.09 -8.56
N LEU A 18 9.71 12.27 -8.41
CA LEU A 18 8.31 12.71 -8.34
C LEU A 18 8.04 13.61 -7.13
N LEU A 19 8.63 13.29 -5.96
CA LEU A 19 8.47 14.08 -4.75
C LEU A 19 9.15 15.45 -4.88
N PHE A 20 10.38 15.50 -5.39
CA PHE A 20 11.09 16.76 -5.66
C PHE A 20 10.41 17.57 -6.76
N PHE A 21 9.91 16.93 -7.81
CA PHE A 21 9.14 17.61 -8.85
C PHE A 21 7.90 18.28 -8.27
N GLY A 22 7.14 17.56 -7.43
CA GLY A 22 5.99 18.14 -6.75
C GLY A 22 6.34 19.26 -5.77
N LEU A 23 7.46 19.18 -5.06
CA LEU A 23 7.88 20.22 -4.11
C LEU A 23 8.47 21.48 -4.77
N LEU A 24 9.10 21.36 -5.93
CA LEU A 24 9.80 22.46 -6.61
C LEU A 24 8.98 23.13 -7.71
N VAL A 25 7.97 22.44 -8.24
CA VAL A 25 7.12 22.95 -9.31
C VAL A 25 5.75 23.31 -8.74
N ASP A 26 5.48 24.61 -8.65
CA ASP A 26 4.13 25.11 -8.39
C ASP A 26 3.25 24.86 -9.62
N SER A 27 2.51 23.77 -9.57
CA SER A 27 1.54 23.37 -10.60
C SER A 27 0.43 22.58 -9.93
N ASP A 28 -0.75 22.54 -10.55
CA ASP A 28 -1.91 21.79 -10.03
C ASP A 28 -1.64 20.29 -9.87
N LEU A 29 -0.58 19.78 -10.52
CA LEU A 29 -0.10 18.39 -10.43
C LEU A 29 0.84 18.13 -9.24
N SER A 30 1.25 19.16 -8.51
CA SER A 30 2.17 19.04 -7.37
C SER A 30 1.65 18.10 -6.28
N PRO A 31 0.40 18.23 -5.78
CA PRO A 31 -0.14 17.35 -4.74
C PRO A 31 -0.20 15.89 -5.18
N ILE A 32 -0.55 15.65 -6.45
CA ILE A 32 -0.63 14.31 -7.05
C ILE A 32 0.76 13.69 -7.14
N SER A 33 1.76 14.49 -7.55
CA SER A 33 3.16 14.05 -7.66
C SER A 33 3.77 13.72 -6.29
N ILE A 34 3.45 14.50 -5.25
CA ILE A 34 3.86 14.22 -3.86
C ILE A 34 3.18 12.95 -3.35
N GLY A 35 1.89 12.78 -3.59
CA GLY A 35 1.14 11.58 -3.20
C GLY A 35 1.69 10.31 -3.84
N LEU A 36 1.91 10.33 -5.16
CA LEU A 36 2.49 9.19 -5.89
C LEU A 36 3.95 8.94 -5.49
N GLY A 37 4.76 10.00 -5.37
CA GLY A 37 6.16 9.92 -4.99
C GLY A 37 6.35 9.27 -3.62
N SER A 38 5.57 9.70 -2.62
CA SER A 38 5.60 9.12 -1.27
C SER A 38 5.21 7.64 -1.26
N GLY A 39 4.19 7.24 -2.03
CA GLY A 39 3.80 5.83 -2.19
C GLY A 39 4.90 4.97 -2.80
N PHE A 40 5.58 5.46 -3.84
CA PHE A 40 6.70 4.77 -4.47
C PHE A 40 7.89 4.62 -3.53
N ILE A 41 8.22 5.65 -2.75
CA ILE A 41 9.27 5.59 -1.74
C ILE A 41 8.94 4.53 -0.69
N GLY A 42 7.72 4.54 -0.13
CA GLY A 42 7.29 3.54 0.86
C GLY A 42 7.41 2.11 0.34
N GLY A 43 6.92 1.85 -0.88
CA GLY A 43 7.03 0.54 -1.53
C GLY A 43 8.48 0.12 -1.83
N ALA A 44 9.33 1.07 -2.24
CA ALA A 44 10.73 0.81 -2.49
C ALA A 44 11.50 0.47 -1.22
N VAL A 45 11.30 1.24 -0.14
CA VAL A 45 11.93 1.01 1.17
C VAL A 45 11.54 -0.36 1.73
N ALA A 46 10.27 -0.73 1.69
CA ALA A 46 9.80 -2.05 2.13
C ALA A 46 10.51 -3.20 1.37
N ASN A 47 10.71 -3.05 0.06
CA ASN A 47 11.43 -4.03 -0.75
C ASN A 47 12.94 -4.07 -0.47
N VAL A 48 13.57 -2.91 -0.23
CA VAL A 48 14.99 -2.82 0.11
C VAL A 48 15.26 -3.48 1.47
N ILE A 49 14.40 -3.25 2.47
CA ILE A 49 14.52 -3.89 3.80
C ILE A 49 14.40 -5.41 3.68
N LYS A 50 13.40 -5.90 2.93
CA LYS A 50 13.25 -7.34 2.64
C LYS A 50 14.50 -7.90 1.98
N TYR A 51 15.02 -7.23 0.96
CA TYR A 51 16.23 -7.66 0.27
C TYR A 51 17.45 -7.71 1.20
N LYS A 52 17.64 -6.69 2.04
CA LYS A 52 18.75 -6.65 3.01
C LYS A 52 18.70 -7.84 3.97
N LYS A 53 17.51 -8.17 4.49
CA LYS A 53 17.31 -9.37 5.33
C LYS A 53 17.64 -10.66 4.59
N PHE A 54 17.20 -10.81 3.33
CA PHE A 54 17.46 -12.01 2.53
C PHE A 54 18.93 -12.20 2.11
N VAL A 55 19.67 -11.11 1.88
CA VAL A 55 21.09 -11.19 1.51
C VAL A 55 21.98 -11.41 2.72
N HIS A 56 21.66 -10.77 3.85
CA HIS A 56 22.45 -10.90 5.06
C HIS A 56 22.29 -12.26 5.72
N ASN A 57 21.11 -12.90 5.58
CA ASN A 57 20.86 -14.22 6.11
C ASN A 57 20.24 -15.15 5.04
N PRO A 58 21.05 -15.98 4.36
CA PRO A 58 20.55 -16.94 3.38
C PRO A 58 19.76 -18.10 4.01
N GLN A 59 19.92 -18.40 5.31
CA GLN A 59 19.05 -19.35 6.02
C GLN A 59 17.65 -18.78 6.17
N TYR A 60 17.53 -17.51 6.58
CA TYR A 60 16.25 -16.79 6.62
C TYR A 60 15.51 -16.80 5.28
N ALA A 61 16.23 -16.74 4.15
CA ALA A 61 15.61 -16.82 2.82
C ALA A 61 15.03 -18.21 2.50
N LYS A 62 15.60 -19.29 3.05
CA LYS A 62 15.07 -20.65 2.91
C LYS A 62 13.87 -20.85 3.83
N GLU A 63 14.01 -20.45 5.09
CA GLU A 63 12.93 -20.51 6.09
C GLU A 63 11.72 -19.71 5.64
N TYR A 64 11.90 -18.49 5.17
CA TYR A 64 10.82 -17.65 4.65
C TYR A 64 10.06 -18.31 3.49
N LYS A 65 10.73 -19.08 2.63
CA LYS A 65 10.05 -19.81 1.54
C LYS A 65 9.19 -20.96 2.08
N VAL A 66 9.64 -21.62 3.13
CA VAL A 66 8.85 -22.69 3.78
C VAL A 66 7.67 -22.06 4.52
N GLU A 67 7.93 -21.06 5.36
CA GLU A 67 6.91 -20.31 6.10
C GLU A 67 5.86 -19.65 5.21
N ALA A 68 6.25 -19.13 4.05
CA ALA A 68 5.32 -18.44 3.15
C ALA A 68 4.35 -19.39 2.44
N ASN A 69 4.65 -20.69 2.39
CA ASN A 69 3.81 -21.70 1.76
C ASN A 69 3.10 -22.60 2.79
N ASP A 70 3.39 -22.44 4.08
CA ASP A 70 2.70 -23.18 5.13
C ASP A 70 1.24 -22.71 5.26
N PRO A 71 0.26 -23.64 5.23
CA PRO A 71 -1.17 -23.29 5.29
C PRO A 71 -1.52 -22.47 6.54
N ARG A 72 -0.91 -22.76 7.69
CA ARG A 72 -1.18 -22.05 8.94
C ARG A 72 -0.71 -20.60 8.87
N ASN A 73 0.44 -20.37 8.27
CA ASN A 73 0.97 -19.02 8.10
C ASN A 73 0.20 -18.21 7.06
N ILE A 74 -0.30 -18.87 6.01
CA ILE A 74 -1.20 -18.24 5.05
C ILE A 74 -2.47 -17.77 5.76
N GLU A 75 -3.07 -18.60 6.61
CA GLU A 75 -4.27 -18.25 7.38
C GLU A 75 -4.02 -17.09 8.36
N ILE A 76 -2.92 -17.11 9.11
CA ILE A 76 -2.57 -16.01 10.02
C ILE A 76 -2.39 -14.71 9.23
N LYS A 77 -1.73 -14.77 8.08
CA LYS A 77 -1.50 -13.59 7.24
C LYS A 77 -2.79 -13.07 6.63
N THR A 78 -3.69 -13.93 6.16
CA THR A 78 -4.99 -13.48 5.62
C THR A 78 -5.83 -12.84 6.72
N MET A 79 -5.86 -13.42 7.93
CA MET A 79 -6.56 -12.85 9.08
C MET A 79 -5.97 -11.49 9.49
N ALA A 80 -4.64 -11.38 9.53
CA ALA A 80 -3.96 -10.11 9.83
C ALA A 80 -4.27 -9.04 8.78
N LEU A 81 -4.23 -9.39 7.49
CA LEU A 81 -4.59 -8.48 6.40
C LEU A 81 -6.05 -8.03 6.48
N ALA A 82 -6.98 -8.96 6.74
CA ALA A 82 -8.40 -8.64 6.92
C ALA A 82 -8.61 -7.65 8.07
N LYS A 83 -8.02 -7.91 9.25
CA LYS A 83 -8.14 -7.04 10.42
C LYS A 83 -7.50 -5.66 10.18
N SER A 84 -6.33 -5.62 9.52
CA SER A 84 -5.69 -4.35 9.15
C SER A 84 -6.51 -3.56 8.14
N GLY A 85 -7.18 -4.24 7.20
CA GLY A 85 -8.07 -3.62 6.22
C GLY A 85 -9.30 -3.00 6.88
N SER A 86 -9.91 -3.68 7.85
CA SER A 86 -11.03 -3.12 8.62
C SER A 86 -10.63 -1.86 9.38
N ILE A 87 -9.47 -1.86 10.03
CA ILE A 87 -8.94 -0.68 10.73
C ILE A 87 -8.66 0.45 9.74
N LEU A 88 -8.04 0.15 8.60
CA LEU A 88 -7.77 1.13 7.55
C LEU A 88 -9.05 1.80 7.05
N SER A 89 -10.12 1.01 6.85
CA SER A 89 -11.42 1.53 6.41
C SER A 89 -12.04 2.48 7.43
N ILE A 90 -11.93 2.18 8.72
CA ILE A 90 -12.36 3.10 9.79
C ILE A 90 -11.54 4.40 9.76
N LEU A 91 -10.21 4.31 9.58
CA LEU A 91 -9.34 5.48 9.47
C LEU A 91 -9.70 6.35 8.26
N VAL A 92 -10.03 5.76 7.12
CA VAL A 92 -10.48 6.50 5.93
C VAL A 92 -11.78 7.25 6.21
N VAL A 93 -12.73 6.64 6.93
CA VAL A 93 -13.97 7.30 7.34
C VAL A 93 -13.70 8.47 8.28
N ILE A 94 -12.86 8.28 9.31
CA ILE A 94 -12.47 9.37 10.22
C ILE A 94 -11.82 10.52 9.43
N LEU A 95 -10.94 10.21 8.48
CA LEU A 95 -10.28 11.21 7.65
C LEU A 95 -11.29 11.95 6.73
N SER A 96 -12.30 11.25 6.20
CA SER A 96 -13.38 11.89 5.43
C SER A 96 -14.23 12.83 6.29
N LEU A 97 -14.44 12.50 7.57
CA LEU A 97 -15.18 13.37 8.49
C LEU A 97 -14.36 14.62 8.84
N ILE A 98 -13.05 14.46 9.08
CA ILE A 98 -12.16 15.60 9.36
C ILE A 98 -12.10 16.54 8.15
N THR A 99 -11.88 16.00 6.95
CA THR A 99 -11.81 16.81 5.72
C THR A 99 -13.10 17.57 5.45
N SER A 100 -14.26 16.92 5.67
CA SER A 100 -15.57 17.56 5.62
C SER A 100 -15.73 18.68 6.66
N ALA A 101 -15.33 18.44 7.91
CA ALA A 101 -15.42 19.42 8.99
C ALA A 101 -14.51 20.65 8.77
N THR A 102 -13.33 20.44 8.15
CA THR A 102 -12.40 21.53 7.81
C THR A 102 -12.80 22.36 6.58
N GLN A 103 -13.99 22.11 6.00
CA GLN A 103 -14.47 22.75 4.77
C GLN A 103 -13.45 22.73 3.62
N GLN A 104 -12.68 21.63 3.53
CA GLN A 104 -11.76 21.42 2.42
C GLN A 104 -12.53 21.22 1.11
N SER A 105 -11.83 21.35 -0.01
CA SER A 105 -12.42 21.16 -1.33
C SER A 105 -13.23 19.85 -1.41
N LEU A 106 -14.47 19.95 -1.90
CA LEU A 106 -15.43 18.84 -1.98
C LEU A 106 -14.84 17.59 -2.65
N TRP A 107 -13.94 17.81 -3.61
CA TRP A 107 -13.26 16.74 -4.35
C TRP A 107 -12.40 15.84 -3.45
N VAL A 108 -11.80 16.39 -2.39
CA VAL A 108 -10.98 15.63 -1.43
C VAL A 108 -11.86 14.68 -0.62
N THR A 109 -12.95 15.19 -0.05
CA THR A 109 -13.91 14.39 0.71
C THR A 109 -14.57 13.33 -0.18
N ALA A 110 -14.96 13.70 -1.41
CA ALA A 110 -15.56 12.79 -2.38
C ALA A 110 -14.60 11.65 -2.75
N THR A 111 -13.30 11.93 -2.90
CA THR A 111 -12.29 10.90 -3.19
C THR A 111 -12.16 9.90 -2.04
N LEU A 112 -12.12 10.36 -0.78
CA LEU A 112 -12.04 9.48 0.38
C LEU A 112 -13.27 8.59 0.52
N VAL A 113 -14.46 9.15 0.34
CA VAL A 113 -15.72 8.38 0.34
C VAL A 113 -15.75 7.38 -0.81
N GLY A 114 -15.28 7.78 -2.00
CA GLY A 114 -15.15 6.91 -3.17
C GLY A 114 -14.22 5.73 -2.91
N LEU A 115 -13.05 5.95 -2.28
CA LEU A 115 -12.12 4.87 -1.91
C LEU A 115 -12.76 3.89 -0.92
N PHE A 116 -13.49 4.39 0.09
CA PHE A 116 -14.22 3.54 1.03
C PHE A 116 -15.32 2.72 0.32
N ALA A 117 -16.07 3.33 -0.60
CA ALA A 117 -17.09 2.64 -1.37
C ALA A 117 -16.50 1.55 -2.26
N ILE A 118 -15.42 1.84 -2.99
CA ILE A 118 -14.70 0.86 -3.82
C ILE A 118 -14.18 -0.29 -2.95
N HIS A 119 -13.56 0.01 -1.80
CA HIS A 119 -13.10 -1.01 -0.86
C HIS A 119 -14.25 -1.92 -0.39
N SER A 120 -15.40 -1.33 -0.07
CA SER A 120 -16.58 -2.07 0.37
C SER A 120 -17.16 -2.97 -0.74
N ILE A 121 -17.27 -2.45 -1.97
CA ILE A 121 -17.74 -3.21 -3.13
C ILE A 121 -16.79 -4.39 -3.43
N LEU A 122 -15.48 -4.13 -3.45
CA LEU A 122 -14.48 -5.17 -3.66
C LEU A 122 -14.55 -6.24 -2.57
N THR A 123 -14.73 -5.84 -1.30
CA THR A 123 -14.85 -6.77 -0.19
C THR A 123 -16.06 -7.69 -0.37
N VAL A 124 -17.24 -7.14 -0.70
CA VAL A 124 -18.44 -7.94 -0.98
C VAL A 124 -18.24 -8.85 -2.20
N TYR A 125 -17.65 -8.33 -3.27
CA TYR A 125 -17.34 -9.13 -4.47
C TYR A 125 -16.42 -10.32 -4.14
N PHE A 126 -15.33 -10.08 -3.40
CA PHE A 126 -14.39 -11.14 -3.04
C PHE A 126 -15.00 -12.16 -2.07
N ILE A 127 -15.82 -11.72 -1.11
CA ILE A 127 -16.56 -12.65 -0.24
C ILE A 127 -17.45 -13.56 -1.09
N ASN A 128 -18.25 -12.99 -1.98
CA ASN A 128 -19.14 -13.77 -2.86
C ASN A 128 -18.37 -14.72 -3.78
N LYS A 129 -17.22 -14.29 -4.30
CA LYS A 129 -16.37 -15.13 -5.15
C LYS A 129 -15.75 -16.28 -4.36
N LEU A 130 -15.25 -16.01 -3.16
CA LEU A 130 -14.62 -17.02 -2.30
C LEU A 130 -15.65 -18.03 -1.78
N ASN A 131 -16.85 -17.59 -1.38
CA ASN A 131 -17.95 -18.47 -0.96
C ASN A 131 -18.47 -19.40 -2.07
N LYS A 132 -18.20 -19.11 -3.35
CA LYS A 132 -18.55 -19.99 -4.47
C LYS A 132 -17.43 -20.95 -4.86
N THR A 133 -16.20 -20.67 -4.42
CA THR A 133 -14.99 -21.40 -4.83
C THR A 133 -14.53 -22.38 -3.74
N MET A 134 -14.79 -22.06 -2.48
CA MET A 134 -14.64 -22.96 -1.32
C MET A 134 -16.00 -23.53 -0.93
#